data_AF-A0A2I0GU34-F1
#
_entry.id   AF-A0A2I0GU34-F1
#
_cell.length_a   1.000
_cell.length_b   1.000
_cell.length_c   1.000
_cell.angle_alpha   90.00
_cell.angle_beta   90.00
_cell.angle_gamma   90.00
#
_symmetry.space_group_name_H-M   'P 1'
#
loop_
_entity.id
_entity.type
_entity.pdbx_description
1 polymer ?
#
loop_
_entity_poly.entity_id
_entity_poly.type
_entity_poly.pdbx_seq_one_letter_code
_entity_poly.pdbx_strand_id
1 'polypeptide(L)'
;MKQITHTDLIDPSAEHSSVNQTAHDSAFAADSFAGHAKGKTGIQRIIKATGYSIDGFKAAYKFEAAFRQVVWLNLVLLAAVIVMPFALGIKMMLVVASFLSLIVELLNTGIEACVDHTSTAKHPLAKIAKDVGSAAQFLSLCLLLILWVMALSVLFY
;
A
#
# COMPACT_ATOMS: atom_id res chain seq x y z
N MET A 1 7.15 70.95 26.32
CA MET A 1 7.18 70.87 24.84
C MET A 1 8.54 71.39 24.35
N LYS A 2 9.12 70.66 23.39
CA LYS A 2 10.44 70.79 22.71
C LYS A 2 11.66 70.31 23.50
N GLN A 3 12.61 69.56 22.94
CA GLN A 3 12.79 68.86 21.65
C GLN A 3 13.91 67.83 21.90
N ILE A 4 13.78 66.60 21.40
CA ILE A 4 14.93 65.70 21.23
C ILE A 4 14.94 65.29 19.76
N THR A 5 15.99 65.71 19.07
CA THR A 5 16.29 65.37 17.68
C THR A 5 17.33 64.25 17.66
N HIS A 6 17.04 63.23 16.86
CA HIS A 6 17.92 62.25 16.22
C HIS A 6 19.33 62.07 16.77
N THR A 7 19.59 60.90 17.34
CA THR A 7 20.75 60.02 17.04
C THR A 7 20.45 58.65 17.67
N ASP A 8 20.76 57.58 16.94
CA ASP A 8 20.68 56.16 17.33
C ASP A 8 19.31 55.45 17.24
N LEU A 9 18.86 55.23 16.01
CA LEU A 9 18.16 53.99 15.64
C LEU A 9 19.07 53.15 14.74
N ILE A 10 20.06 52.50 15.35
CA ILE A 10 20.62 51.27 14.79
C ILE A 10 20.03 50.16 15.64
N ASP A 11 19.01 49.53 15.09
CA ASP A 11 18.36 48.36 15.64
C ASP A 11 19.37 47.19 15.64
N PRO A 12 19.72 46.60 16.80
CA PRO A 12 20.63 45.47 16.86
C PRO A 12 20.02 44.15 16.36
N SER A 13 18.81 44.17 15.79
CA SER A 13 18.14 42.96 15.30
C SER A 13 18.47 42.54 13.86
N ALA A 14 19.41 43.22 13.18
CA ALA A 14 19.75 42.92 11.78
C ALA A 14 20.85 41.85 11.57
N GLU A 15 21.38 41.18 12.60
CA GLU A 15 22.47 40.18 12.42
C GLU A 15 22.08 38.71 12.69
N HIS A 16 20.86 38.40 13.13
CA HIS A 16 20.46 37.01 13.42
C HIS A 16 19.67 36.32 12.30
N SER A 17 19.98 36.66 11.04
CA SER A 17 19.46 35.98 9.83
C SER A 17 20.62 35.36 9.05
N SER A 18 21.01 34.12 9.35
CA SER A 18 21.75 33.27 8.38
C SER A 18 21.94 31.81 8.79
N VAL A 19 21.84 31.44 10.07
CA VAL A 19 22.30 30.10 10.52
C VAL A 19 21.19 29.03 10.60
N ASN A 20 19.91 29.41 10.74
CA ASN A 20 18.83 28.42 10.96
C ASN A 20 17.89 28.16 9.78
N GLN A 21 18.06 28.85 8.64
CA GLN A 21 17.26 28.57 7.43
C GLN A 21 17.81 27.38 6.63
N THR A 22 19.12 27.12 6.70
CA THR A 22 19.81 26.10 5.90
C THR A 22 19.62 24.67 6.43
N ALA A 23 19.27 24.48 7.71
CA ALA A 23 19.05 23.16 8.29
C ALA A 23 17.66 22.57 7.91
N HIS A 24 16.63 23.42 7.80
CA HIS A 24 15.27 22.97 7.55
C HIS A 24 14.99 22.63 6.06
N ASP A 25 15.74 23.25 5.14
CA ASP A 25 15.65 22.96 3.69
C ASP A 25 16.40 21.67 3.31
N SER A 26 17.31 21.19 4.15
CA SER A 26 18.10 19.97 3.90
C SER A 26 17.37 18.67 4.26
N ALA A 27 16.31 18.74 5.07
CA ALA A 27 15.52 17.56 5.49
C ALA A 27 14.49 17.13 4.44
N PHE A 28 14.15 18.01 3.48
CA PHE A 28 13.26 17.72 2.34
C PHE A 28 14.00 17.48 1.02
N ALA A 29 15.32 17.30 1.06
CA ALA A 29 16.11 16.84 -0.07
C ALA A 29 15.81 15.36 -0.37
N ALA A 30 14.58 15.08 -0.81
CA ALA A 30 14.14 13.85 -1.46
C ALA A 30 14.75 13.70 -2.86
N ASP A 31 15.99 14.19 -3.05
CA ASP A 31 16.61 14.38 -4.36
C ASP A 31 17.67 13.33 -4.72
N SER A 32 17.78 12.23 -3.98
CA SER A 32 18.74 11.16 -4.33
C SER A 32 18.16 9.79 -4.68
N PHE A 33 16.84 9.59 -4.68
CA PHE A 33 16.26 8.33 -5.20
C PHE A 33 15.65 8.49 -6.60
N ALA A 34 15.03 9.64 -6.88
CA ALA A 34 14.41 9.91 -8.18
C ALA A 34 15.43 10.22 -9.30
N GLY A 35 16.61 10.77 -8.94
CA GLY A 35 17.62 11.21 -9.91
C GLY A 35 18.39 10.10 -10.61
N HIS A 36 18.45 8.88 -10.06
CA HIS A 36 19.26 7.78 -10.63
C HIS A 36 18.46 6.80 -11.51
N ALA A 37 17.17 7.07 -11.76
CA ALA A 37 16.31 6.22 -12.59
C ALA A 37 16.30 6.60 -14.08
N LYS A 38 17.22 7.46 -14.53
CA LYS A 38 17.26 7.91 -15.92
C LYS A 38 18.38 7.19 -16.68
N GLY A 39 18.02 6.14 -17.42
CA GLY A 39 18.88 5.63 -18.50
C GLY A 39 19.09 4.11 -18.61
N LYS A 40 18.17 3.24 -18.19
CA LYS A 40 18.27 1.79 -18.49
C LYS A 40 16.96 1.25 -19.10
N THR A 41 17.11 0.72 -20.30
CA THR A 41 16.15 0.16 -21.26
C THR A 41 14.83 -0.40 -20.69
N GLY A 42 13.72 -0.17 -21.40
CA GLY A 42 12.36 -0.52 -20.95
C GLY A 42 12.16 -1.99 -20.57
N ILE A 43 12.77 -2.92 -21.31
CA ILE A 43 12.64 -4.37 -21.04
C ILE A 43 13.38 -4.79 -19.76
N GLN A 44 14.56 -4.23 -19.51
CA GLN A 44 15.30 -4.51 -18.26
C GLN A 44 14.56 -3.99 -17.02
N ARG A 45 13.79 -2.90 -17.13
CA ARG A 45 12.93 -2.41 -16.04
C ARG A 45 11.76 -3.36 -15.77
N ILE A 46 11.13 -3.90 -16.82
CA ILE A 46 10.04 -4.86 -16.67
C ILE A 46 10.55 -6.14 -16.00
N ILE A 47 11.67 -6.72 -16.46
CA ILE A 47 12.25 -7.93 -15.87
C ILE A 47 12.60 -7.73 -14.39
N LYS A 48 13.20 -6.58 -14.04
CA LYS A 48 13.49 -6.24 -12.63
C LYS A 48 12.22 -6.07 -11.80
N ALA A 49 11.20 -5.40 -12.35
CA ALA A 49 9.91 -5.22 -11.68
C ALA A 49 9.23 -6.58 -11.42
N THR A 50 9.27 -7.50 -12.40
CA THR A 50 8.77 -8.87 -12.22
C THR A 50 9.52 -9.62 -11.12
N GLY A 51 10.85 -9.43 -11.02
CA GLY A 51 11.66 -9.97 -9.92
C GLY A 51 11.16 -9.47 -8.55
N TYR A 52 10.98 -8.16 -8.39
CA TYR A 52 10.45 -7.59 -7.16
C TYR A 52 9.03 -8.06 -6.83
N SER A 53 8.16 -8.24 -7.84
CA SER A 53 6.83 -8.83 -7.63
C SER A 53 6.93 -10.25 -7.08
N ILE A 54 7.76 -11.11 -7.67
CA ILE A 54 7.95 -12.50 -7.21
C ILE A 54 8.46 -12.54 -5.78
N ASP A 55 9.41 -11.68 -5.43
CA ASP A 55 9.95 -11.60 -4.06
C ASP A 55 8.88 -11.14 -3.06
N GLY A 56 8.03 -10.19 -3.45
CA GLY A 56 6.87 -9.77 -2.64
C GLY A 56 5.88 -10.91 -2.38
N PHE A 57 5.51 -11.66 -3.43
CA PHE A 57 4.64 -12.83 -3.29
C PHE A 57 5.26 -13.92 -2.41
N LYS A 58 6.55 -14.21 -2.58
CA LYS A 58 7.27 -15.20 -1.75
C LYS A 58 7.33 -14.76 -0.29
N ALA A 59 7.59 -13.48 -0.04
CA ALA A 59 7.62 -12.92 1.31
C ALA A 59 6.25 -13.06 1.98
N ALA A 60 5.18 -12.59 1.33
CA ALA A 60 3.81 -12.71 1.84
C ALA A 60 3.45 -14.18 2.11
N TYR A 61 3.74 -15.11 1.19
CA TYR A 61 3.47 -16.53 1.38
C TYR A 61 4.25 -17.15 2.54
N LYS A 62 5.53 -16.80 2.68
CA LYS A 62 6.40 -17.35 3.72
C LYS A 62 6.02 -16.84 5.10
N PHE A 63 5.79 -15.54 5.24
CA PHE A 63 5.63 -14.89 6.54
C PHE A 63 4.17 -14.78 6.99
N GLU A 64 3.22 -14.61 6.08
CA GLU A 64 1.81 -14.42 6.45
C GLU A 64 0.95 -15.68 6.30
N ALA A 65 0.42 -16.15 7.44
CA ALA A 65 -0.49 -17.28 7.47
C ALA A 65 -1.84 -16.98 6.80
N ALA A 66 -2.37 -15.77 7.01
CA ALA A 66 -3.62 -15.33 6.38
C ALA A 66 -3.51 -15.33 4.85
N PHE A 67 -2.42 -14.80 4.30
CA PHE A 67 -2.17 -14.84 2.86
C PHE A 67 -2.13 -16.27 2.31
N ARG A 68 -1.50 -17.23 3.00
CA ARG A 68 -1.55 -18.65 2.58
C ARG A 68 -2.97 -19.19 2.56
N GLN A 69 -3.80 -18.88 3.55
CA GLN A 69 -5.18 -19.34 3.61
C GLN A 69 -5.99 -18.79 2.43
N VAL A 70 -5.84 -17.50 2.11
CA VAL A 70 -6.52 -16.87 0.98
C VAL A 70 -6.04 -17.46 -0.35
N VAL A 71 -4.75 -17.77 -0.50
CA VAL A 71 -4.21 -18.48 -1.67
C VAL A 71 -4.84 -19.87 -1.84
N TRP A 72 -4.86 -20.68 -0.78
CA TRP A 72 -5.45 -22.03 -0.85
C TRP A 72 -6.96 -22.00 -1.12
N LEU A 73 -7.69 -21.07 -0.48
CA LEU A 73 -9.10 -20.83 -0.75
C LEU A 73 -9.31 -20.53 -2.24
N ASN A 74 -8.60 -19.54 -2.77
CA ASN A 74 -8.74 -19.14 -4.17
C ASN A 74 -8.29 -20.22 -5.15
N LEU A 75 -7.30 -21.05 -4.80
CA LEU A 75 -6.91 -22.19 -5.64
C LEU A 75 -8.06 -23.20 -5.80
N VAL A 76 -8.74 -23.54 -4.70
CA VAL A 76 -9.90 -24.44 -4.72
C VAL A 76 -11.06 -23.82 -5.50
N LEU A 77 -11.35 -22.53 -5.26
CA LEU A 77 -12.41 -21.81 -5.95
C LEU A 77 -12.15 -21.71 -7.46
N LEU A 78 -10.93 -21.39 -7.88
CA LEU A 78 -10.57 -21.34 -9.30
C LEU A 78 -10.65 -22.71 -9.97
N ALA A 79 -10.23 -23.78 -9.29
CA ALA A 79 -10.44 -25.14 -9.78
C ALA A 79 -11.93 -25.45 -9.97
N ALA A 80 -12.78 -25.04 -9.02
CA ALA A 80 -14.23 -25.17 -9.14
C ALA A 80 -14.81 -24.36 -10.32
N VAL A 81 -14.33 -23.13 -10.59
CA VAL A 81 -14.77 -22.33 -11.74
C VAL A 81 -14.56 -23.06 -13.07
N ILE A 82 -13.45 -23.81 -13.20
CA ILE A 82 -13.14 -24.55 -14.43
C ILE A 82 -14.16 -25.67 -14.63
N VAL A 83 -14.47 -26.44 -13.58
CA VAL A 83 -15.31 -27.65 -13.65
C VAL A 83 -16.82 -27.31 -13.72
N MET A 84 -17.25 -26.23 -13.08
CA MET A 84 -18.67 -25.88 -12.97
C MET A 84 -19.25 -25.38 -14.31
N PRO A 85 -20.50 -25.73 -14.64
CA PRO A 85 -21.14 -25.41 -15.94
C PRO A 85 -21.67 -23.96 -15.99
N PHE A 86 -20.92 -23.00 -15.45
CA PHE A 86 -21.30 -21.58 -15.48
C PHE A 86 -21.08 -20.95 -16.86
N ALA A 87 -21.93 -19.98 -17.22
CA ALA A 87 -21.70 -19.13 -18.38
C ALA A 87 -20.38 -18.34 -18.24
N LEU A 88 -19.74 -18.01 -19.37
CA LEU A 88 -18.43 -17.35 -19.39
C LEU A 88 -18.40 -16.06 -18.56
N GLY A 89 -19.45 -15.23 -18.64
CA GLY A 89 -19.54 -13.99 -17.86
C GLY A 89 -19.48 -14.22 -16.34
N ILE A 90 -20.16 -15.25 -15.83
CA ILE A 90 -20.11 -15.62 -14.41
C ILE A 90 -18.70 -16.09 -14.04
N LYS A 91 -18.08 -16.95 -14.87
CA LYS A 91 -16.70 -17.40 -14.64
C LYS A 91 -15.72 -16.23 -14.57
N MET A 92 -15.83 -15.26 -15.48
CA MET A 92 -14.99 -14.06 -15.48
C MET A 92 -15.16 -13.23 -14.20
N MET A 93 -16.39 -13.03 -13.72
CA MET A 93 -16.65 -12.31 -12.47
C MET A 93 -16.06 -13.03 -11.25
N LEU A 94 -16.19 -14.37 -11.18
CA LEU A 94 -15.61 -15.16 -10.09
C LEU A 94 -14.07 -15.12 -10.10
N VAL A 95 -13.45 -15.15 -11.28
CA VAL A 95 -11.99 -14.98 -11.42
C VAL A 95 -11.58 -13.58 -10.94
N VAL A 96 -12.28 -12.52 -11.37
CA VAL A 96 -11.98 -11.14 -10.93
C VAL A 96 -12.09 -11.00 -9.41
N ALA A 97 -13.17 -11.53 -8.81
CA ALA A 97 -13.35 -11.49 -7.36
C ALA A 97 -12.27 -12.28 -6.61
N SER A 98 -11.86 -13.42 -7.16
CA SER A 98 -10.79 -14.26 -6.58
C SER A 98 -9.47 -13.50 -6.53
N PHE A 99 -9.06 -12.90 -7.66
CA PHE A 99 -7.85 -12.10 -7.74
C PHE A 99 -7.94 -10.81 -6.91
N LEU A 100 -9.10 -10.17 -6.84
CA LEU A 100 -9.31 -9.00 -5.98
C LEU A 100 -9.04 -9.34 -4.50
N SER A 101 -9.52 -10.49 -4.01
CA SER A 101 -9.26 -10.92 -2.63
C SER A 101 -7.76 -11.18 -2.34
N LEU A 102 -7.03 -11.69 -3.33
CA LEU A 102 -5.57 -11.89 -3.23
C LEU A 102 -4.81 -10.57 -3.25
N ILE A 103 -5.23 -9.63 -4.09
CA ILE A 103 -4.63 -8.29 -4.18
C ILE A 103 -4.83 -7.55 -2.86
N VAL A 104 -6.04 -7.54 -2.32
CA VAL A 104 -6.33 -6.84 -1.06
C VAL A 104 -5.57 -7.47 0.11
N GLU A 105 -5.44 -8.79 0.16
CA GLU A 105 -4.62 -9.46 1.19
C GLU A 105 -3.14 -9.07 1.09
N LEU A 106 -2.56 -9.03 -0.11
CA LEU A 106 -1.18 -8.58 -0.30
C LEU A 106 -0.97 -7.14 0.15
N LEU A 107 -1.94 -6.27 -0.14
CA LEU A 107 -1.91 -4.88 0.33
C LEU A 107 -2.02 -4.83 1.86
N ASN A 108 -2.89 -5.63 2.47
CA ASN A 108 -3.01 -5.74 3.92
C ASN A 108 -1.68 -6.18 4.56
N THR A 109 -1.09 -7.28 4.08
CA THR A 109 0.24 -7.75 4.50
C THR A 109 1.30 -6.67 4.36
N GLY A 110 1.31 -5.94 3.24
CA GLY A 110 2.25 -4.85 3.01
C GLY A 110 2.10 -3.70 4.01
N ILE A 111 0.86 -3.30 4.30
CA ILE A 111 0.55 -2.27 5.30
C ILE A 111 1.00 -2.74 6.70
N GLU A 112 0.68 -3.97 7.09
CA GLU A 112 1.09 -4.55 8.37
C GLU A 112 2.61 -4.52 8.52
N ALA A 113 3.35 -4.95 7.50
CA ALA A 113 4.82 -4.91 7.50
C ALA A 113 5.38 -3.48 7.63
N CYS A 114 4.77 -2.49 6.96
CA CYS A 114 5.20 -1.08 7.07
C CYS A 114 4.92 -0.50 8.46
N VAL A 115 3.76 -0.82 9.02
CA VAL A 115 3.35 -0.36 10.36
C VAL A 115 4.21 -1.02 11.44
N ASP A 116 4.50 -2.31 11.31
CA ASP A 116 5.36 -3.05 12.25
C ASP A 116 6.82 -2.60 12.21
N HIS A 117 7.30 -2.13 11.06
CA HIS A 117 8.64 -1.55 10.97
C HIS A 117 8.76 -0.17 11.64
N THR A 118 7.69 0.64 11.63
CA THR A 118 7.73 2.05 12.06
C THR A 118 7.27 2.28 13.50
N SER A 119 6.52 1.35 14.10
CA SER A 119 5.92 1.52 15.43
C SER A 119 6.76 0.87 16.54
N THR A 120 7.71 1.61 17.14
CA THR A 120 8.53 1.13 18.27
C THR A 120 7.78 1.09 19.62
N ALA A 121 6.62 1.75 19.72
CA ALA A 121 5.67 1.66 20.84
C ALA A 121 4.23 1.53 20.30
N LYS A 122 3.28 1.03 21.10
CA LYS A 122 1.86 0.89 20.68
C LYS A 122 1.28 2.27 20.36
N HIS A 123 1.25 2.64 19.08
CA HIS A 123 0.70 3.92 18.62
C HIS A 123 -0.78 3.76 18.19
N PRO A 124 -1.70 4.64 18.62
CA PRO A 124 -3.11 4.56 18.21
C PRO A 124 -3.31 4.55 16.69
N LEU A 125 -2.52 5.33 15.94
CA LEU A 125 -2.58 5.35 14.47
C LEU A 125 -2.12 4.02 13.82
N ALA A 126 -1.13 3.34 14.41
CA ALA A 126 -0.67 2.04 13.92
C ALA A 126 -1.79 1.00 14.02
N LYS A 127 -2.56 1.04 15.12
CA LYS A 127 -3.74 0.20 15.29
C LYS A 127 -4.79 0.50 14.21
N ILE A 128 -5.12 1.77 13.99
CA ILE A 128 -6.12 2.16 12.97
C ILE A 128 -5.69 1.69 11.57
N ALA A 129 -4.41 1.85 11.21
CA ALA A 129 -3.91 1.42 9.90
C ALA A 129 -4.12 -0.09 9.67
N LYS A 130 -3.82 -0.91 10.69
CA LYS A 130 -4.05 -2.37 10.63
C LYS A 130 -5.54 -2.73 10.60
N ASP A 131 -6.35 -2.08 11.43
CA ASP A 131 -7.79 -2.34 11.50
C ASP A 131 -8.47 -2.04 10.14
N VAL A 132 -8.07 -0.94 9.48
CA VAL A 132 -8.60 -0.58 8.15
C VAL A 132 -8.14 -1.55 7.07
N GLY A 133 -6.87 -1.97 7.08
CA GLY A 133 -6.37 -2.99 6.16
C GLY A 133 -7.13 -4.32 6.28
N SER A 134 -7.32 -4.79 7.51
CA SER A 134 -8.08 -6.00 7.80
C SER A 134 -9.56 -5.87 7.37
N ALA A 135 -10.17 -4.70 7.59
CA ALA A 135 -11.54 -4.43 7.15
C ALA A 135 -11.68 -4.45 5.62
N ALA A 136 -10.71 -3.91 4.88
CA ALA A 136 -10.70 -4.00 3.41
C ALA A 136 -10.64 -5.47 2.95
N GLN A 137 -9.80 -6.27 3.60
CA GLN A 137 -9.69 -7.69 3.29
C GLN A 137 -10.99 -8.44 3.57
N PHE A 138 -11.61 -8.19 4.71
CA PHE A 138 -12.92 -8.76 5.05
C PHE A 138 -13.98 -8.44 3.98
N LEU A 139 -14.07 -7.18 3.53
CA LEU A 139 -15.00 -6.78 2.48
C LEU A 139 -14.73 -7.49 1.15
N SER A 140 -13.46 -7.69 0.79
CA SER A 140 -13.09 -8.44 -0.42
C SER A 140 -13.56 -9.90 -0.37
N LEU A 141 -13.45 -10.55 0.80
CA LEU A 141 -13.93 -11.92 1.03
C LEU A 141 -15.46 -11.99 1.06
N CYS A 142 -16.14 -10.98 1.62
CA CYS A 142 -17.60 -10.89 1.55
C CYS A 142 -18.08 -10.77 0.09
N LEU A 143 -17.44 -9.92 -0.72
CA LEU A 143 -17.77 -9.81 -2.14
C LEU A 143 -17.55 -11.14 -2.87
N LEU A 144 -16.42 -11.81 -2.63
CA LEU A 144 -16.13 -13.13 -3.18
C LEU A 144 -17.23 -14.14 -2.81
N LEU A 145 -17.60 -14.21 -1.54
CA LEU A 145 -18.66 -15.10 -1.04
C LEU A 145 -20.01 -14.81 -1.71
N ILE A 146 -20.42 -13.54 -1.78
CA ILE A 146 -21.70 -13.13 -2.41
C ILE A 146 -21.74 -13.57 -3.87
N LEU A 147 -20.68 -13.32 -4.63
CA LEU A 147 -20.62 -13.70 -6.04
C LEU A 147 -20.65 -15.22 -6.24
N TRP A 148 -20.01 -15.99 -5.36
CA TRP A 148 -20.10 -17.46 -5.36
C TRP A 148 -21.51 -17.96 -5.06
N VAL A 149 -22.18 -17.39 -4.05
CA VAL A 149 -23.57 -17.74 -3.73
C VAL A 149 -24.50 -17.42 -4.90
N MET A 150 -24.34 -16.26 -5.55
CA MET A 150 -25.09 -15.89 -6.74
C MET A 150 -24.80 -16.81 -7.93
N ALA A 151 -23.56 -17.23 -8.14
CA ALA A 151 -23.21 -18.16 -9.21
C ALA A 151 -23.82 -19.54 -8.97
N LEU A 152 -23.77 -20.03 -7.73
CA LEU A 152 -24.36 -21.31 -7.35
C LEU A 152 -25.88 -21.30 -7.46
N SER A 153 -26.56 -20.20 -7.12
CA SER A 153 -28.02 -20.12 -7.21
C SER A 153 -28.52 -20.36 -8.63
N VAL A 154 -27.78 -19.93 -9.66
CA VAL A 154 -28.10 -20.14 -11.08
C VAL A 154 -28.16 -21.63 -11.46
N LEU A 155 -27.54 -22.54 -10.69
CA LEU A 155 -27.62 -23.99 -10.96
C LEU A 155 -28.92 -24.64 -10.46
N PHE A 156 -29.67 -23.96 -9.60
CA PHE A 156 -30.91 -24.45 -9.00
C PHE A 156 -32.17 -23.89 -9.66
N TYR A 157 -32.01 -22.99 -10.64
CA TYR A 157 -33.08 -22.43 -11.47
C TYR A 157 -33.00 -22.98 -12.88
#